data_AF-A0A1Y2LJF8-F1
#
_entry.id   AF-A0A1Y2LJF8-F1
#
_cell.length_a   1.000
_cell.length_b   1.000
_cell.length_c   1.000
_cell.angle_alpha   90.00
_cell.angle_beta   90.00
_cell.angle_gamma   90.00
#
_symmetry.space_group_name_H-M   'P 1'
#
loop_
_entity.id
_entity.type
_entity.pdbx_description
1 polymer ?
#
loop_
_entity_poly.entity_id
_entity_poly.type
_entity_poly.pdbx_seq_one_letter_code
_entity_poly.pdbx_strand_id
1 'polypeptide(L)'
;MASIPQTFIIEDSSIIPAPNMDTILPTAIVLIKSIALGSIASSLAIVYSEILYSGLKALYSYGKLSRYYPLPTNRHVFTAWSNAMAFTCPVALFAITYQRDMQRTWSFSPIAVLAYTFLYMAIHDVYFYMIHSTFHFKRILYNHFHAMHHEYVYAMNVYCVGYAEVAENFLQVGVPWVIWTWIAGSNWFNWILPLSLVLFTTLVGHSGYRMSPLIAIFHPLVLPVVALTGRHMLTPGDHQVHHTHRRYNYGLFWRGMDKHFGTYRKCEVKAYDVTFWRKWHDAQQADSEEGKKWLGRHNTEFSEVEWGF
;
A
#
# COMPACT_ATOMS: atom_id res chain seq x y z
N MET A 1 -21.73 -66.99 -37.30
CA MET A 1 -20.37 -66.41 -37.36
C MET A 1 -20.26 -65.38 -36.25
N ALA A 2 -19.46 -65.67 -35.23
CA ALA A 2 -19.26 -64.79 -34.08
C ALA A 2 -18.11 -63.81 -34.38
N SER A 3 -18.34 -62.52 -34.19
CA SER A 3 -17.34 -61.46 -34.40
C SER A 3 -16.41 -61.34 -33.18
N ILE A 4 -15.11 -61.32 -33.44
CA ILE A 4 -14.05 -61.17 -32.43
C ILE A 4 -14.04 -59.70 -31.95
N PRO A 5 -13.87 -59.41 -30.65
CA PRO A 5 -13.79 -58.03 -30.16
C PRO A 5 -12.47 -57.38 -30.58
N GLN A 6 -12.54 -56.13 -31.05
CA GLN A 6 -11.36 -55.31 -31.32
C GLN A 6 -10.58 -55.07 -30.01
N THR A 7 -9.34 -55.54 -29.98
CA THR A 7 -8.34 -55.21 -28.97
C THR A 7 -8.02 -53.72 -29.04
N PHE A 8 -8.33 -52.98 -27.98
CA PHE A 8 -7.85 -51.61 -27.78
C PHE A 8 -6.33 -51.66 -27.59
N ILE A 9 -5.59 -51.20 -28.59
CA ILE A 9 -4.17 -50.88 -28.46
C ILE A 9 -4.10 -49.58 -27.67
N ILE A 10 -3.63 -49.64 -26.44
CA ILE A 10 -3.25 -48.45 -25.67
C ILE A 10 -1.94 -47.97 -26.30
N GLU A 11 -2.01 -46.91 -27.10
CA GLU A 11 -0.81 -46.21 -27.56
C GLU A 11 -0.03 -45.70 -26.35
N ASP A 12 1.23 -46.11 -26.27
CA ASP A 12 2.18 -45.77 -25.23
C ASP A 12 2.40 -44.24 -25.23
N SER A 13 1.72 -43.55 -24.33
CA SER A 13 1.71 -42.08 -24.21
C SER A 13 2.92 -41.54 -23.42
N SER A 14 4.02 -42.29 -23.34
CA SER A 14 5.11 -42.01 -22.41
C SER A 14 6.27 -41.15 -22.95
N ILE A 15 6.19 -40.60 -24.17
CA ILE A 15 7.21 -39.67 -24.66
C ILE A 15 6.67 -38.24 -24.61
N ILE A 16 6.79 -37.61 -23.43
CA ILE A 16 6.69 -36.15 -23.34
C ILE A 16 7.84 -35.59 -24.20
N PRO A 17 7.56 -34.85 -25.28
CA PRO A 17 8.63 -34.30 -26.10
C PRO A 17 9.50 -33.37 -25.25
N ALA A 18 10.82 -33.46 -25.43
CA ALA A 18 11.76 -32.57 -24.76
C ALA A 18 11.36 -31.11 -25.04
N PRO A 19 11.39 -30.24 -24.02
CA PRO A 19 10.95 -28.87 -24.19
C PRO A 19 11.82 -28.17 -25.24
N ASN A 20 11.18 -27.44 -26.16
CA ASN A 20 11.86 -26.75 -27.24
C ASN A 20 12.75 -25.61 -26.69
N MET A 21 14.07 -25.73 -26.86
CA MET A 21 15.04 -24.75 -26.34
C MET A 21 14.84 -23.34 -26.92
N ASP A 22 14.25 -23.22 -28.12
CA ASP A 22 13.97 -21.94 -28.79
C ASP A 22 12.89 -21.13 -28.06
N THR A 23 12.04 -21.77 -27.26
CA THR A 23 11.02 -21.08 -26.43
C THR A 23 11.48 -20.88 -24.99
N ILE A 24 12.37 -21.73 -24.48
CA ILE A 24 12.87 -21.68 -23.10
C ILE A 24 13.78 -20.46 -22.88
N LEU A 25 14.77 -20.26 -23.75
CA LEU A 25 15.77 -19.21 -23.55
C LEU A 25 15.15 -17.79 -23.55
N PRO A 26 14.24 -17.42 -24.49
CA PRO A 26 13.56 -16.14 -24.44
C PRO A 26 12.71 -15.95 -23.17
N THR A 27 12.03 -17.01 -22.72
CA THR A 27 11.20 -16.97 -21.50
C THR A 27 12.05 -16.74 -20.25
N ALA A 28 13.19 -17.43 -20.12
CA ALA A 28 14.11 -17.25 -19.01
C ALA A 28 14.70 -15.82 -18.97
N ILE A 29 15.07 -15.27 -20.14
CA ILE A 29 15.57 -13.89 -20.23
C ILE A 29 14.52 -12.87 -19.78
N VAL A 30 13.26 -13.05 -20.20
CA VAL A 30 12.15 -12.18 -19.77
C VAL A 30 11.96 -12.25 -18.26
N LEU A 31 11.96 -13.45 -17.69
CA LEU A 31 11.81 -13.63 -16.24
C LEU A 31 12.95 -12.98 -15.44
N ILE A 32 14.21 -13.21 -15.85
CA ILE A 32 15.39 -12.61 -15.20
C ILE A 32 15.33 -11.08 -15.26
N LYS A 33 15.01 -10.51 -16.43
CA LYS A 33 14.86 -9.05 -16.57
C LYS A 33 13.76 -8.50 -15.68
N SER A 34 12.64 -9.21 -15.55
CA SER A 34 11.51 -8.82 -14.72
C SER A 34 11.87 -8.82 -13.24
N ILE A 35 12.57 -9.85 -12.77
CA ILE A 35 13.06 -9.96 -11.39
C ILE A 35 14.07 -8.84 -11.09
N ALA A 36 15.00 -8.58 -12.03
CA ALA A 36 16.00 -7.53 -11.87
C ALA A 36 15.35 -6.13 -11.76
N LEU A 37 14.43 -5.80 -12.67
CA LEU A 37 13.71 -4.53 -12.64
C LEU A 37 12.82 -4.40 -11.40
N GLY A 38 12.11 -5.46 -11.03
CA GLY A 38 11.32 -5.49 -9.80
C GLY A 38 12.19 -5.25 -8.56
N SER A 39 13.37 -5.88 -8.49
CA SER A 39 14.33 -5.69 -7.39
C SER A 39 14.82 -4.25 -7.29
N ILE A 40 15.14 -3.62 -8.41
CA ILE A 40 15.53 -2.21 -8.46
C ILE A 40 14.39 -1.31 -7.99
N ALA A 41 13.18 -1.49 -8.54
CA ALA A 41 12.01 -0.68 -8.18
C ALA A 41 11.64 -0.82 -6.70
N SER A 42 11.64 -2.04 -6.17
CA SER A 42 11.38 -2.32 -4.76
C SER A 42 12.44 -1.69 -3.85
N SER A 43 13.71 -1.74 -4.24
CA SER A 43 14.79 -1.12 -3.47
C SER A 43 14.66 0.41 -3.45
N LEU A 44 14.29 1.02 -4.57
CA LEU A 44 14.01 2.46 -4.63
C LEU A 44 12.80 2.84 -3.74
N ALA A 45 11.75 2.02 -3.72
CA ALA A 45 10.62 2.23 -2.82
C ALA A 45 11.05 2.18 -1.34
N ILE A 46 11.95 1.27 -0.96
CA ILE A 46 12.49 1.20 0.41
C ILE A 46 13.36 2.39 0.76
N VAL A 47 14.20 2.86 -0.17
CA VAL A 47 14.98 4.10 0.02
C VAL A 47 14.05 5.29 0.23
N TYR A 48 12.98 5.40 -0.55
CA TYR A 48 11.98 6.45 -0.36
C TYR A 48 11.26 6.32 1.00
N SER A 49 10.87 5.11 1.41
CA SER A 49 10.31 4.85 2.73
C SER A 49 11.27 5.26 3.87
N GLU A 50 12.57 5.08 3.71
CA GLU A 50 13.58 5.52 4.69
C GLU A 50 13.66 7.04 4.76
N ILE A 51 13.71 7.72 3.62
CA ILE A 51 13.72 9.19 3.57
C ILE A 51 12.49 9.74 4.28
N LEU A 52 11.31 9.17 4.01
CA LEU A 52 10.06 9.57 4.64
C LEU A 52 10.06 9.25 6.14
N TYR A 53 10.48 8.04 6.54
CA TYR A 53 10.59 7.64 7.95
C TYR A 53 11.48 8.59 8.74
N SER A 54 12.71 8.81 8.26
CA SER A 54 13.71 9.64 8.90
C SER A 54 13.27 11.11 8.94
N GLY A 55 12.71 11.63 7.86
CA GLY A 55 12.20 12.99 7.79
C GLY A 55 11.03 13.25 8.74
N LEU A 56 10.03 12.36 8.76
CA LEU A 56 8.89 12.48 9.68
C LEU A 56 9.32 12.32 11.14
N LYS A 57 10.26 11.41 11.43
CA LYS A 57 10.87 11.26 12.76
C LYS A 57 11.58 12.54 13.19
N ALA A 58 12.32 13.20 12.31
CA ALA A 58 13.00 14.46 12.61
C ALA A 58 11.99 15.56 12.94
N LEU A 59 10.99 15.78 12.08
CA LEU A 59 9.93 16.77 12.30
C LEU A 59 9.18 16.55 13.62
N TYR A 60 8.88 15.30 13.95
CA TYR A 60 8.28 14.93 15.23
C TYR A 60 9.18 15.21 16.42
N SER A 61 10.48 14.88 16.32
CA SER A 61 11.45 15.15 17.38
C SER A 61 11.62 16.64 17.64
N TYR A 62 11.36 17.48 16.64
CA TYR A 62 11.29 18.94 16.76
C TYR A 62 9.92 19.48 17.20
N GLY A 63 8.96 18.62 17.56
CA GLY A 63 7.62 19.02 17.98
C GLY A 63 6.75 19.60 16.86
N LYS A 64 7.12 19.41 15.58
CA LYS A 64 6.37 19.92 14.42
C LYS A 64 5.28 18.97 13.94
N LEU A 65 5.32 17.71 14.38
CA LEU A 65 4.29 16.71 14.10
C LEU A 65 3.77 16.10 15.40
N SER A 66 2.58 15.52 15.31
CA SER A 66 1.95 14.74 16.38
C SER A 66 1.73 13.30 15.92
N ARG A 67 1.73 12.36 16.86
CA ARG A 67 1.50 10.93 16.62
C ARG A 67 0.36 10.39 17.47
N TYR A 68 -0.36 9.42 16.93
CA TYR A 68 -1.39 8.69 17.68
C TYR A 68 -0.79 7.74 18.72
N TYR A 69 0.40 7.22 18.44
CA TYR A 69 1.14 6.31 19.31
C TYR A 69 2.66 6.56 19.23
N PRO A 70 3.42 6.17 20.27
CA PRO A 70 4.88 6.24 20.25
C PRO A 70 5.47 5.61 18.99
N LEU A 71 6.60 6.14 18.53
CA LEU A 71 7.28 5.62 17.34
C LEU A 71 7.81 4.21 17.64
N PRO A 72 7.35 3.15 16.94
CA PRO A 72 7.89 1.81 17.10
C PRO A 72 9.35 1.73 16.65
N THR A 73 10.10 0.81 17.26
CA THR A 73 11.50 0.51 16.90
C THR A 73 11.60 -0.45 15.73
N ASN A 74 10.64 -1.36 15.58
CA ASN A 74 10.66 -2.34 14.51
C ASN A 74 10.20 -1.74 13.18
N ARG A 75 11.00 -1.99 12.14
CA ARG A 75 10.79 -1.45 10.81
C ARG A 75 10.49 -2.50 9.76
N HIS A 76 10.67 -3.80 10.04
CA HIS A 76 10.36 -4.88 9.08
C HIS A 76 10.83 -4.64 7.63
N VAL A 77 12.01 -4.05 7.45
CA VAL A 77 12.46 -3.52 6.15
C VAL A 77 12.49 -4.60 5.09
N PHE A 78 12.97 -5.80 5.44
CA PHE A 78 13.02 -6.94 4.52
C PHE A 78 11.61 -7.44 4.12
N THR A 79 10.68 -7.48 5.07
CA THR A 79 9.28 -7.84 4.79
C THR A 79 8.66 -6.80 3.86
N ALA A 80 8.85 -5.51 4.13
CA ALA A 80 8.37 -4.43 3.26
C ALA A 80 8.99 -4.49 1.86
N TRP A 81 10.28 -4.84 1.75
CA TRP A 81 10.95 -5.01 0.45
C TRP A 81 10.38 -6.19 -0.33
N SER A 82 10.19 -7.34 0.33
CA SER A 82 9.57 -8.53 -0.27
C SER A 82 8.13 -8.26 -0.73
N ASN A 83 7.41 -7.45 0.04
CA ASN A 83 6.06 -7.00 -0.30
C ASN A 83 6.03 -5.99 -1.45
N ALA A 84 7.06 -5.15 -1.61
CA ALA A 84 7.21 -4.32 -2.79
C ALA A 84 7.51 -5.17 -4.03
N MET A 85 8.34 -6.21 -3.88
CA MET A 85 8.63 -7.18 -4.96
C MET A 85 7.37 -7.88 -5.46
N ALA A 86 6.42 -8.16 -4.56
CA ALA A 86 5.15 -8.80 -4.87
C ALA A 86 4.37 -8.08 -5.98
N PHE A 87 4.45 -6.75 -6.05
CA PHE A 87 3.76 -5.98 -7.08
C PHE A 87 4.67 -5.48 -8.19
N THR A 88 5.94 -5.17 -7.92
CA THR A 88 6.86 -4.65 -8.95
C THR A 88 7.29 -5.73 -9.96
N CYS A 89 7.51 -6.97 -9.52
CA CYS A 89 7.91 -8.06 -10.42
C CYS A 89 6.82 -8.42 -11.45
N PRO A 90 5.54 -8.66 -11.06
CA PRO A 90 4.49 -8.93 -12.04
C PRO A 90 4.25 -7.77 -13.02
N VAL A 91 4.37 -6.54 -12.55
CA VAL A 91 4.26 -5.33 -13.38
C VAL A 91 5.40 -5.26 -14.40
N ALA A 92 6.64 -5.49 -13.97
CA ALA A 92 7.79 -5.53 -14.86
C ALA A 92 7.67 -6.67 -15.90
N LEU A 93 7.22 -7.86 -15.47
CA LEU A 93 6.96 -8.99 -16.35
C LEU A 93 5.93 -8.65 -17.42
N PHE A 94 4.81 -8.06 -17.00
CA PHE A 94 3.77 -7.63 -17.93
C PHE A 94 4.30 -6.58 -18.92
N ALA A 95 5.01 -5.56 -18.44
CA ALA A 95 5.56 -4.50 -19.28
C ALA A 95 6.57 -5.03 -20.31
N ILE A 96 7.49 -5.91 -19.90
CA ILE A 96 8.48 -6.52 -20.81
C ILE A 96 7.79 -7.44 -21.83
N THR A 97 6.72 -8.14 -21.43
CA THR A 97 6.06 -9.10 -22.32
C THR A 97 5.18 -8.39 -23.34
N TYR A 98 4.35 -7.45 -22.89
CA TYR A 98 3.27 -6.87 -23.69
C TYR A 98 3.56 -5.46 -24.20
N GLN A 99 4.61 -4.80 -23.71
CA GLN A 99 4.96 -3.43 -24.13
C GLN A 99 6.42 -3.27 -24.58
N ARG A 100 7.11 -4.37 -24.90
CA ARG A 100 8.51 -4.33 -25.37
C ARG A 100 8.72 -3.46 -26.61
N ASP A 101 7.75 -3.45 -27.53
CA ASP A 101 7.86 -2.78 -28.83
C ASP A 101 7.29 -1.34 -28.76
N MET A 102 6.85 -0.90 -27.58
CA MET A 102 6.30 0.43 -27.37
C MET A 102 7.42 1.46 -27.25
N GLN A 103 7.49 2.40 -28.19
CA GLN A 103 8.39 3.55 -28.09
C GLN A 103 7.99 4.46 -26.95
N ARG A 104 8.90 4.65 -25.98
CA ARG A 104 8.61 5.45 -24.78
C ARG A 104 8.85 6.93 -25.02
N THR A 105 8.03 7.77 -24.38
CA THR A 105 8.13 9.23 -24.46
C THR A 105 8.21 9.87 -23.08
N TRP A 106 8.71 11.10 -23.03
CA TRP A 106 8.82 11.94 -21.83
C TRP A 106 8.08 13.27 -22.03
N SER A 107 6.97 13.25 -22.76
CA SER A 107 6.19 14.46 -23.00
C SER A 107 5.48 14.89 -21.72
N PHE A 108 5.79 16.05 -21.19
CA PHE A 108 5.17 16.52 -19.95
C PHE A 108 3.96 17.42 -20.25
N SER A 109 2.81 17.06 -19.69
CA SER A 109 1.60 17.89 -19.68
C SER A 109 0.98 17.84 -18.29
N PRO A 110 0.94 18.95 -17.54
CA PRO A 110 0.37 18.98 -16.19
C PRO A 110 -1.07 18.48 -16.12
N ILE A 111 -1.89 18.85 -17.12
CA ILE A 111 -3.30 18.43 -17.19
C ILE A 111 -3.39 16.92 -17.43
N ALA A 112 -2.60 16.39 -18.37
CA ALA A 112 -2.58 14.95 -18.64
C ALA A 112 -2.11 14.19 -17.40
N VAL A 113 -1.03 14.63 -16.78
CA VAL A 113 -0.50 14.03 -15.55
C VAL A 113 -1.56 13.97 -14.47
N LEU A 114 -2.22 15.08 -14.16
CA LEU A 114 -3.30 15.09 -13.15
C LEU A 114 -4.45 14.17 -13.55
N ALA A 115 -4.88 14.19 -14.81
CA ALA A 115 -5.95 13.32 -15.29
C ALA A 115 -5.59 11.83 -15.17
N TYR A 116 -4.39 11.42 -15.59
CA TYR A 116 -3.91 10.05 -15.45
C TYR A 116 -3.73 9.66 -13.96
N THR A 117 -3.24 10.56 -13.11
CA THR A 117 -3.16 10.33 -11.66
C THR A 117 -4.54 10.09 -11.05
N PHE A 118 -5.53 10.94 -11.32
CA PHE A 118 -6.89 10.73 -10.82
C PHE A 118 -7.53 9.46 -11.38
N LEU A 119 -7.30 9.16 -12.66
CA LEU A 119 -7.82 7.93 -13.27
C LEU A 119 -7.24 6.69 -12.59
N TYR A 120 -5.93 6.65 -12.37
CA TYR A 120 -5.29 5.55 -11.65
C TYR A 120 -5.82 5.43 -10.22
N MET A 121 -5.85 6.55 -9.49
CA MET A 121 -6.36 6.56 -8.12
C MET A 121 -7.80 6.05 -8.06
N ALA A 122 -8.68 6.42 -9.02
CA ALA A 122 -10.05 5.94 -9.05
C ALA A 122 -10.15 4.43 -9.29
N ILE A 123 -9.38 3.90 -10.26
CA ILE A 123 -9.29 2.46 -10.52
C ILE A 123 -8.84 1.72 -9.26
N HIS A 124 -7.77 2.21 -8.64
CA HIS A 124 -7.17 1.57 -7.48
C HIS A 124 -8.05 1.69 -6.24
N ASP A 125 -8.67 2.84 -5.97
CA ASP A 125 -9.55 3.03 -4.79
C ASP A 125 -10.77 2.10 -4.82
N VAL A 126 -11.44 2.00 -5.98
CA VAL A 126 -12.60 1.13 -6.15
C VAL A 126 -12.19 -0.34 -6.00
N TYR A 127 -11.14 -0.76 -6.70
CA TYR A 127 -10.65 -2.13 -6.62
C TYR A 127 -10.19 -2.48 -5.20
N PHE A 128 -9.41 -1.60 -4.58
CA PHE A 128 -8.87 -1.78 -3.24
C PHE A 128 -10.02 -1.93 -2.23
N TYR A 129 -11.01 -1.04 -2.26
CA TYR A 129 -12.18 -1.14 -1.37
C TYR A 129 -12.87 -2.51 -1.49
N MET A 130 -13.08 -3.01 -2.73
CA MET A 130 -13.74 -4.30 -2.95
C MET A 130 -12.93 -5.46 -2.37
N ILE A 131 -11.62 -5.53 -2.63
CA ILE A 131 -10.77 -6.61 -2.11
C ILE A 131 -10.60 -6.51 -0.61
N HIS A 132 -10.28 -5.32 -0.11
CA HIS A 132 -9.99 -5.06 1.29
C HIS A 132 -11.21 -5.34 2.19
N SER A 133 -12.38 -4.80 1.82
CA SER A 133 -13.62 -5.11 2.54
C SER A 133 -13.98 -6.60 2.47
N THR A 134 -13.74 -7.26 1.33
CA THR A 134 -13.97 -8.71 1.19
C THR A 134 -13.08 -9.52 2.14
N PHE A 135 -11.81 -9.14 2.30
CA PHE A 135 -10.91 -9.77 3.28
C PHE A 135 -11.48 -9.64 4.69
N HIS A 136 -11.96 -8.47 5.07
CA HIS A 136 -12.58 -8.25 6.38
C HIS A 136 -13.90 -8.98 6.59
N PHE A 137 -14.75 -9.08 5.56
CA PHE A 137 -16.04 -9.76 5.67
C PHE A 137 -15.92 -11.28 5.70
N LYS A 138 -14.89 -11.86 5.07
CA LYS A 138 -14.68 -13.31 5.02
C LYS A 138 -13.55 -13.71 5.96
N ARG A 139 -13.91 -14.29 7.12
CA ARG A 139 -12.95 -14.71 8.16
C ARG A 139 -11.76 -15.53 7.64
N ILE A 140 -11.99 -16.43 6.67
CA ILE A 140 -10.91 -17.23 6.07
C ILE A 140 -9.91 -16.33 5.35
N LEU A 141 -10.38 -15.38 4.53
CA LEU A 141 -9.52 -14.46 3.80
C LEU A 141 -8.80 -13.50 4.75
N TYR A 142 -9.50 -12.98 5.76
CA TYR A 142 -8.89 -12.18 6.83
C TYR A 142 -7.71 -12.92 7.46
N ASN A 143 -7.94 -14.14 7.94
CA ASN A 143 -6.91 -14.90 8.67
C ASN A 143 -5.69 -15.23 7.82
N HIS A 144 -5.86 -15.52 6.53
CA HIS A 144 -4.76 -15.97 5.67
C HIS A 144 -4.04 -14.86 4.92
N PHE A 145 -4.71 -13.73 4.67
CA PHE A 145 -4.10 -12.65 3.89
C PHE A 145 -3.85 -11.42 4.76
N HIS A 146 -4.80 -11.03 5.61
CA HIS A 146 -4.86 -9.68 6.15
C HIS A 146 -4.59 -9.56 7.66
N ALA A 147 -4.62 -10.67 8.40
CA ALA A 147 -4.43 -10.65 9.84
C ALA A 147 -3.04 -10.13 10.23
N MET A 148 -2.00 -10.49 9.46
CA MET A 148 -0.63 -10.00 9.63
C MET A 148 -0.56 -8.47 9.54
N HIS A 149 -1.22 -7.88 8.53
CA HIS A 149 -1.30 -6.42 8.35
C HIS A 149 -1.86 -5.70 9.58
N HIS A 150 -2.83 -6.33 10.25
CA HIS A 150 -3.49 -5.82 11.45
C HIS A 150 -2.79 -6.15 12.77
N GLU A 151 -1.59 -6.75 12.78
CA GLU A 151 -0.88 -7.01 14.04
C GLU A 151 -0.38 -5.72 14.70
N TYR A 152 -0.01 -4.72 13.89
CA TYR A 152 0.44 -3.41 14.35
C TYR A 152 -0.72 -2.41 14.52
N VAL A 153 -1.80 -2.84 15.18
CA VAL A 153 -3.07 -2.09 15.34
C VAL A 153 -2.85 -0.62 15.70
N TYR A 154 -1.93 -0.32 16.62
CA TYR A 154 -1.72 1.01 17.19
C TYR A 154 -0.33 1.58 16.91
N ALA A 155 0.71 0.73 16.88
CA ALA A 155 2.09 1.18 16.76
C ALA A 155 2.54 1.30 15.29
N MET A 156 1.82 2.08 14.49
CA MET A 156 2.09 2.18 13.06
C MET A 156 3.34 3.03 12.74
N ASN A 157 4.07 2.65 11.71
CA ASN A 157 5.09 3.46 11.05
C ASN A 157 5.05 3.20 9.53
N VAL A 158 5.80 3.98 8.74
CA VAL A 158 5.72 3.89 7.27
C VAL A 158 5.97 2.48 6.72
N TYR A 159 6.72 1.63 7.41
CA TYR A 159 6.98 0.25 6.99
C TYR A 159 5.84 -0.72 7.30
N CYS A 160 4.93 -0.38 8.21
CA CYS A 160 3.77 -1.21 8.54
C CYS A 160 2.88 -1.47 7.32
N VAL A 161 2.91 -0.58 6.31
CA VAL A 161 2.24 -0.83 5.01
C VAL A 161 2.68 -2.15 4.37
N GLY A 162 3.96 -2.51 4.52
CA GLY A 162 4.57 -3.69 3.91
C GLY A 162 4.73 -4.84 4.89
N TYR A 163 4.17 -4.74 6.10
CA TYR A 163 4.08 -5.86 7.03
C TYR A 163 2.77 -6.61 6.75
N ALA A 164 2.74 -7.37 5.66
CA ALA A 164 1.56 -8.08 5.19
C ALA A 164 1.99 -9.37 4.48
N GLU A 165 1.02 -10.22 4.15
CA GLU A 165 1.27 -11.36 3.29
C GLU A 165 1.60 -10.90 1.87
N VAL A 166 2.59 -11.53 1.22
CA VAL A 166 3.03 -11.18 -0.15
C VAL A 166 1.85 -11.21 -1.12
N ALA A 167 0.97 -12.21 -0.98
CA ALA A 167 -0.21 -12.36 -1.80
C ALA A 167 -1.25 -11.25 -1.54
N GLU A 168 -1.37 -10.74 -0.32
CA GLU A 168 -2.24 -9.59 -0.04
C GLU A 168 -1.78 -8.38 -0.86
N ASN A 169 -0.49 -8.05 -0.80
CA ASN A 169 0.04 -6.88 -1.51
C ASN A 169 -0.05 -7.02 -3.03
N PHE A 170 0.19 -8.23 -3.56
CA PHE A 170 -0.04 -8.46 -4.99
C PHE A 170 -1.52 -8.23 -5.35
N LEU A 171 -2.46 -8.75 -4.57
CA LEU A 171 -3.89 -8.57 -4.85
C LEU A 171 -4.28 -7.09 -4.73
N GLN A 172 -4.05 -6.45 -3.59
CA GLN A 172 -4.51 -5.09 -3.31
C GLN A 172 -3.76 -3.99 -4.09
N VAL A 173 -2.49 -4.21 -4.45
CA VAL A 173 -1.65 -3.19 -5.10
C VAL A 173 -1.17 -3.66 -6.47
N GLY A 174 -0.68 -4.89 -6.59
CA GLY A 174 -0.15 -5.43 -7.85
C GLY A 174 -1.15 -5.55 -8.97
N VAL A 175 -2.36 -6.06 -8.71
CA VAL A 175 -3.40 -6.19 -9.74
C VAL A 175 -3.78 -4.81 -10.32
N PRO A 176 -4.09 -3.78 -9.50
CA PRO A 176 -4.29 -2.41 -10.01
C PRO A 176 -3.12 -1.88 -10.84
N TRP A 177 -1.87 -2.15 -10.45
CA TRP A 177 -0.69 -1.72 -11.21
C TRP A 177 -0.50 -2.46 -12.53
N VAL A 178 -0.84 -3.74 -12.61
CA VAL A 178 -0.83 -4.51 -13.86
C VAL A 178 -1.90 -3.98 -14.81
N ILE A 179 -3.10 -3.70 -14.30
CA ILE A 179 -4.18 -3.05 -15.08
C ILE A 179 -3.73 -1.66 -15.55
N TRP A 180 -3.14 -0.86 -14.65
CA TRP A 180 -2.67 0.47 -14.98
C TRP A 180 -1.56 0.46 -16.03
N THR A 181 -0.63 -0.48 -15.94
CA THR A 181 0.42 -0.69 -16.92
C THR A 181 -0.14 -0.77 -18.33
N TRP A 182 -1.21 -1.54 -18.52
CA TRP A 182 -1.90 -1.66 -19.81
C TRP A 182 -2.47 -0.33 -20.31
N ILE A 183 -2.97 0.53 -19.41
CA ILE A 183 -3.64 1.80 -19.72
C ILE A 183 -2.65 2.97 -19.88
N ALA A 184 -1.58 3.00 -19.10
CA ALA A 184 -0.68 4.15 -18.94
C ALA A 184 0.03 4.57 -20.23
N GLY A 185 0.11 3.66 -21.22
CA GLY A 185 0.64 3.94 -22.55
C GLY A 185 2.15 4.19 -22.56
N SER A 186 2.60 4.94 -23.56
CA SER A 186 4.03 5.12 -23.86
C SER A 186 4.74 6.18 -23.01
N ASN A 187 4.00 7.05 -22.34
CA ASN A 187 4.58 8.18 -21.61
C ASN A 187 5.02 7.77 -20.21
N TRP A 188 6.30 7.95 -19.88
CA TRP A 188 6.85 7.59 -18.57
C TRP A 188 6.21 8.36 -17.40
N PHE A 189 5.74 9.59 -17.62
CA PHE A 189 5.08 10.37 -16.56
C PHE A 189 3.75 9.75 -16.11
N ASN A 190 3.06 9.02 -16.99
CA ASN A 190 1.83 8.30 -16.64
C ASN A 190 2.09 7.11 -15.70
N TRP A 191 3.35 6.70 -15.54
CA TRP A 191 3.76 5.63 -14.63
C TRP A 191 4.32 6.20 -13.33
N ILE A 192 5.35 7.03 -13.47
CA ILE A 192 6.17 7.51 -12.35
C ILE A 192 5.32 8.34 -11.38
N LEU A 193 4.49 9.24 -11.91
CA LEU A 193 3.79 10.21 -11.07
C LEU A 193 2.64 9.58 -10.27
N PRO A 194 1.75 8.75 -10.86
CA PRO A 194 0.79 7.99 -10.06
C PRO A 194 1.47 7.04 -9.06
N LEU A 195 2.60 6.40 -9.42
CA LEU A 195 3.34 5.51 -8.52
C LEU A 195 3.89 6.25 -7.32
N SER A 196 4.57 7.37 -7.57
CA SER A 196 5.17 8.21 -6.52
C SER A 196 4.11 8.74 -5.55
N LEU A 197 2.95 9.20 -6.08
CA LEU A 197 1.87 9.70 -5.25
C LEU A 197 1.23 8.60 -4.40
N VAL A 198 0.91 7.45 -4.99
CA VAL A 198 0.29 6.35 -4.26
C VAL A 198 1.24 5.78 -3.21
N LEU A 199 2.52 5.63 -3.55
CA LEU A 199 3.54 5.25 -2.57
C LEU A 199 3.57 6.26 -1.40
N PHE A 200 3.59 7.56 -1.70
CA PHE A 200 3.56 8.60 -0.67
C PHE A 200 2.30 8.54 0.20
N THR A 201 1.10 8.54 -0.39
CA THR A 201 -0.15 8.59 0.38
C THR A 201 -0.33 7.34 1.24
N THR A 202 0.02 6.16 0.73
CA THR A 202 -0.11 4.91 1.48
C THR A 202 0.91 4.85 2.63
N LEU A 203 2.16 5.25 2.40
CA LEU A 203 3.18 5.31 3.46
C LEU A 203 2.80 6.32 4.56
N VAL A 204 2.30 7.51 4.18
CA VAL A 204 1.84 8.54 5.12
C VAL A 204 0.61 8.05 5.90
N GLY A 205 -0.33 7.40 5.24
CA GLY A 205 -1.51 6.80 5.88
C GLY A 205 -1.15 5.77 6.96
N HIS A 206 -0.03 5.05 6.78
CA HIS A 206 0.47 4.09 7.77
C HIS A 206 1.53 4.67 8.71
N SER A 207 1.86 5.95 8.60
CA SER A 207 3.02 6.49 9.31
C SER A 207 2.81 6.63 10.83
N GLY A 208 1.56 6.59 11.29
CA GLY A 208 1.17 6.87 12.68
C GLY A 208 1.24 8.36 13.06
N TYR A 209 1.54 9.24 12.10
CA TYR A 209 1.49 10.69 12.26
C TYR A 209 0.11 11.23 11.91
N ARG A 210 -0.31 12.26 12.64
CA ARG A 210 -1.44 13.09 12.23
C ARG A 210 -1.10 13.83 10.94
N MET A 211 -2.09 14.00 10.06
CA MET A 211 -1.91 14.81 8.86
C MET A 211 -1.45 16.23 9.19
N SER A 212 -0.49 16.74 8.41
CA SER A 212 0.05 18.10 8.52
C SER A 212 0.51 18.60 7.14
N PRO A 213 0.34 19.90 6.83
CA PRO A 213 0.92 20.56 5.67
C PRO A 213 2.41 20.28 5.45
N LEU A 214 3.17 20.14 6.54
CA LEU A 214 4.61 19.90 6.49
C LEU A 214 4.96 18.55 5.87
N ILE A 215 4.03 17.59 5.82
CA ILE A 215 4.26 16.29 5.19
C ILE A 215 4.36 16.44 3.66
N ALA A 216 3.75 17.47 3.08
CA ALA A 216 3.80 17.71 1.63
C ALA A 216 5.21 18.02 1.09
N ILE A 217 6.17 18.41 1.94
CA ILE A 217 7.57 18.64 1.54
C ILE A 217 8.21 17.37 0.95
N PHE A 218 7.74 16.18 1.37
CA PHE A 218 8.25 14.91 0.87
C PHE A 218 7.65 14.53 -0.49
N HIS A 219 6.54 15.15 -0.89
CA HIS A 219 5.91 14.87 -2.18
C HIS A 219 5.02 16.02 -2.69
N PRO A 220 5.58 17.11 -3.26
CA PRO A 220 4.83 18.31 -3.64
C PRO A 220 3.67 18.08 -4.63
N LEU A 221 3.69 17.00 -5.42
CA LEU A 221 2.58 16.64 -6.31
C LEU A 221 1.28 16.29 -5.57
N VAL A 222 1.33 16.09 -4.25
CA VAL A 222 0.12 15.91 -3.45
C VAL A 222 -0.69 17.20 -3.33
N LEU A 223 -0.05 18.38 -3.44
CA LEU A 223 -0.71 19.68 -3.30
C LEU A 223 -1.90 19.87 -4.26
N PRO A 224 -1.75 19.69 -5.58
CA PRO A 224 -2.89 19.81 -6.50
C PRO A 224 -3.99 18.76 -6.23
N VAL A 225 -3.62 17.55 -5.82
CA VAL A 225 -4.59 16.48 -5.52
C VAL A 225 -5.42 16.82 -4.28
N VAL A 226 -4.77 17.32 -3.24
CA VAL A 226 -5.41 17.80 -2.01
C VAL A 226 -6.25 19.04 -2.27
N ALA A 227 -5.78 19.99 -3.07
CA ALA A 227 -6.55 21.18 -3.44
C ALA A 227 -7.87 20.81 -4.14
N LEU A 228 -7.87 19.77 -4.98
CA LEU A 228 -9.06 19.34 -5.73
C LEU A 228 -9.98 18.43 -4.91
N THR A 229 -9.43 17.51 -4.12
CA THR A 229 -10.21 16.41 -3.51
C THR A 229 -9.98 16.18 -2.02
N GLY A 230 -9.13 16.98 -1.36
CA GLY A 230 -8.65 16.75 0.01
C GLY A 230 -9.75 16.54 1.06
N ARG A 231 -10.81 17.36 1.06
CA ARG A 231 -11.98 17.19 1.96
C ARG A 231 -12.64 15.80 1.90
N HIS A 232 -12.46 15.10 0.79
CA HIS A 232 -13.02 13.77 0.54
C HIS A 232 -12.01 12.64 0.75
N MET A 233 -10.73 12.95 0.96
CA MET A 233 -9.68 11.95 1.13
C MET A 233 -9.65 11.36 2.54
N LEU A 234 -9.29 10.07 2.64
CA LEU A 234 -9.07 9.35 3.90
C LEU A 234 -7.77 9.78 4.56
N THR A 235 -7.83 10.28 5.79
CA THR A 235 -6.67 10.76 6.55
C THR A 235 -5.89 9.62 7.22
N PRO A 236 -4.62 9.85 7.64
CA PRO A 236 -3.87 8.87 8.42
C PRO A 236 -4.60 8.39 9.68
N GLY A 237 -5.35 9.26 10.36
CA GLY A 237 -6.16 8.86 11.50
C GLY A 237 -7.43 8.11 11.11
N ASP A 238 -8.06 8.38 9.96
CA ASP A 238 -9.15 7.54 9.43
C ASP A 238 -8.61 6.11 9.18
N HIS A 239 -7.37 5.98 8.70
CA HIS A 239 -6.70 4.68 8.57
C HIS A 239 -6.33 4.05 9.92
N GLN A 240 -5.89 4.85 10.90
CA GLN A 240 -5.68 4.36 12.28
C GLN A 240 -6.98 3.82 12.90
N VAL A 241 -8.12 4.45 12.60
CA VAL A 241 -9.44 3.95 12.97
C VAL A 241 -9.72 2.61 12.33
N HIS A 242 -9.37 2.41 11.07
CA HIS A 242 -9.53 1.11 10.41
C HIS A 242 -8.79 -0.02 11.16
N HIS A 243 -7.51 0.21 11.49
CA HIS A 243 -6.70 -0.76 12.23
C HIS A 243 -7.29 -1.11 13.61
N THR A 244 -7.89 -0.12 14.28
CA THR A 244 -8.51 -0.28 15.60
C THR A 244 -9.93 -0.87 15.52
N HIS A 245 -10.69 -0.45 14.52
CA HIS A 245 -12.08 -0.79 14.26
C HIS A 245 -12.18 -1.40 12.86
N ARG A 246 -11.74 -2.67 12.77
CA ARG A 246 -11.57 -3.49 11.55
C ARG A 246 -12.82 -3.71 10.69
N ARG A 247 -13.92 -3.02 10.96
CA ARG A 247 -15.18 -3.05 10.19
C ARG A 247 -15.47 -1.76 9.43
N TYR A 248 -14.57 -0.77 9.50
CA TYR A 248 -14.77 0.56 8.96
C TYR A 248 -13.56 1.02 8.16
N ASN A 249 -13.75 2.03 7.30
CA ASN A 249 -12.72 2.71 6.51
C ASN A 249 -11.88 1.75 5.65
N TYR A 250 -12.52 1.06 4.71
CA TYR A 250 -11.84 0.13 3.81
C TYR A 250 -11.23 0.80 2.57
N GLY A 251 -11.58 2.05 2.27
CA GLY A 251 -11.04 2.78 1.12
C GLY A 251 -9.54 3.03 1.23
N LEU A 252 -8.92 3.45 0.12
CA LEU A 252 -7.48 3.70 0.06
C LEU A 252 -7.15 5.19 0.04
N PHE A 253 -7.80 5.94 -0.85
CA PHE A 253 -7.56 7.37 -1.03
C PHE A 253 -8.75 8.21 -0.60
N TRP A 254 -9.99 7.78 -0.92
CA TRP A 254 -11.18 8.58 -0.67
C TRP A 254 -12.17 7.87 0.26
N ARG A 255 -12.92 8.71 0.99
CA ARG A 255 -14.04 8.29 1.86
C ARG A 255 -15.28 7.90 1.05
N GLY A 256 -15.25 8.05 -0.28
CA GLY A 256 -16.42 7.93 -1.15
C GLY A 256 -17.07 6.55 -1.08
N MET A 257 -16.27 5.49 -1.26
CA MET A 257 -16.76 4.12 -1.16
C MET A 257 -17.27 3.82 0.25
N ASP A 258 -16.52 4.20 1.28
CA ASP A 258 -16.94 3.98 2.66
C ASP A 258 -18.24 4.69 3.04
N LYS A 259 -18.44 5.93 2.58
CA LYS A 259 -19.69 6.66 2.79
C LYS A 259 -20.84 6.02 2.03
N HIS A 260 -20.62 5.58 0.80
CA HIS A 260 -21.65 4.94 -0.02
C HIS A 260 -22.16 3.63 0.61
N PHE A 261 -21.26 2.83 1.16
CA PHE A 261 -21.59 1.54 1.78
C PHE A 261 -21.83 1.59 3.29
N GLY A 262 -21.78 2.78 3.92
CA GLY A 262 -22.01 2.95 5.35
C GLY A 262 -20.90 2.39 6.25
N THR A 263 -19.68 2.28 5.72
CA THR A 263 -18.49 1.78 6.44
C THR A 263 -17.53 2.90 6.84
N TYR A 264 -17.90 4.17 6.63
CA TYR A 264 -17.08 5.31 7.09
C TYR A 264 -17.20 5.53 8.59
N ARG A 265 -16.06 5.72 9.27
CA ARG A 265 -15.97 6.15 10.66
C ARG A 265 -14.86 7.17 10.83
N LYS A 266 -15.18 8.31 11.44
CA LYS A 266 -14.20 9.39 11.66
C LYS A 266 -13.20 9.04 12.77
N CYS A 267 -11.98 9.54 12.64
CA CYS A 267 -10.99 9.49 13.71
C CYS A 267 -11.30 10.45 14.87
N GLU A 268 -11.54 9.86 16.03
CA GLU A 268 -11.82 10.53 17.30
C GLU A 268 -10.66 10.48 18.30
N VAL A 269 -9.55 9.84 17.93
CA VAL A 269 -8.38 9.71 18.81
C VAL A 269 -7.50 10.95 18.70
N LYS A 270 -7.09 11.50 19.83
CA LYS A 270 -6.15 12.63 19.88
C LYS A 270 -4.72 12.15 19.62
N ALA A 271 -4.04 12.80 18.67
CA ALA A 271 -2.60 12.66 18.49
C ALA A 271 -1.84 13.61 19.44
N TYR A 272 -0.68 13.17 19.91
CA TYR A 272 0.15 13.90 20.87
C TYR A 272 1.55 14.16 20.33
N ASP A 273 2.23 15.17 20.89
CA ASP A 273 3.61 15.53 20.54
C ASP A 273 4.65 14.66 21.28
N VAL A 274 5.92 14.88 20.94
CA VAL A 274 7.05 14.16 21.56
C VAL A 274 7.18 14.45 23.07
N THR A 275 6.83 15.65 23.51
CA THR A 275 6.93 16.05 24.92
C THR A 275 5.96 15.24 25.76
N PHE A 276 4.73 15.09 25.28
CA PHE A 276 3.71 14.27 25.90
C PHE A 276 4.16 12.82 26.04
N TRP A 277 4.63 12.20 24.95
CA TRP A 277 5.01 10.78 24.96
C TRP A 277 6.25 10.50 25.82
N ARG A 278 7.19 11.45 25.91
CA ARG A 278 8.33 11.36 26.86
C ARG A 278 7.85 11.36 28.30
N LYS A 279 7.01 12.33 28.67
CA LYS A 279 6.43 12.39 30.02
C LYS A 279 5.65 11.13 30.37
N TRP A 280 4.87 10.61 29.42
CA TRP A 280 4.15 9.34 29.59
C TRP A 280 5.10 8.17 29.84
N HIS A 281 6.19 8.07 29.08
CA HIS A 281 7.17 7.00 29.25
C HIS A 281 7.86 7.07 30.62
N ASP A 282 8.31 8.26 31.03
CA ASP A 282 8.96 8.47 32.33
C ASP A 282 8.00 8.15 33.48
N ALA A 283 6.73 8.56 33.36
CA ALA A 283 5.68 8.27 34.34
C ALA A 283 5.35 6.78 34.47
N GLN A 284 5.44 6.00 33.38
CA GLN A 284 5.28 4.55 33.37
C GLN A 284 6.47 3.84 34.00
N GLN A 285 7.71 4.28 33.72
CA GLN A 285 8.90 3.71 34.36
C GLN A 285 8.93 3.97 35.88
N ALA A 286 8.28 5.03 36.35
CA ALA A 286 8.25 5.44 37.74
C ALA A 286 7.09 4.86 38.59
N ASP A 287 6.22 3.99 38.05
CA ASP A 287 4.97 3.52 38.70
C ASP A 287 4.11 4.66 39.32
N SER A 288 4.13 5.83 38.68
CA SER A 288 3.48 7.04 39.21
C SER A 288 1.95 6.91 39.24
N GLU A 289 1.30 7.58 40.21
CA GLU A 289 -0.17 7.71 40.28
C GLU A 289 -0.78 8.31 39.00
N GLU A 290 -0.02 9.15 38.30
CA GLU A 290 -0.36 9.62 36.95
C GLU A 290 -0.37 8.46 35.96
N GLY A 291 0.71 7.66 35.87
CA GLY A 291 0.77 6.45 35.04
C GLY A 291 -0.39 5.46 35.26
N LYS A 292 -0.88 5.36 36.51
CA LYS A 292 -2.05 4.55 36.89
C LYS A 292 -3.38 5.16 36.42
N LYS A 293 -3.54 6.49 36.46
CA LYS A 293 -4.72 7.21 35.91
C LYS A 293 -4.82 7.06 34.39
N TRP A 294 -3.69 6.98 33.69
CA TRP A 294 -3.62 6.84 32.22
C TRP A 294 -4.11 5.50 31.68
N LEU A 295 -4.05 4.41 32.47
CA LEU A 295 -4.62 3.10 32.11
C LEU A 295 -6.15 3.03 32.29
N GLY A 296 -6.73 4.02 32.96
CA GLY A 296 -8.11 3.95 33.46
C GLY A 296 -9.18 4.43 32.49
N ARG A 297 -9.09 5.64 31.95
CA ARG A 297 -10.17 6.28 31.16
C ARG A 297 -9.59 7.41 30.33
N HIS A 298 -9.93 7.49 29.04
CA HIS A 298 -10.55 8.66 28.41
C HIS A 298 -10.69 8.48 26.89
N ASN A 299 -11.86 7.99 26.49
CA ASN A 299 -12.53 8.48 25.29
C ASN A 299 -12.64 10.01 25.45
N THR A 300 -11.94 10.78 24.63
CA THR A 300 -12.19 12.21 24.48
C THR A 300 -12.48 12.45 23.01
N GLU A 301 -13.69 12.94 22.74
CA GLU A 301 -14.18 13.27 21.40
C GLU A 301 -13.22 14.28 20.75
N PHE A 302 -12.62 13.86 19.64
CA PHE A 302 -11.79 14.71 18.80
C PHE A 302 -12.20 14.49 17.33
N SER A 303 -11.76 15.38 16.44
CA SER A 303 -12.12 15.37 15.03
C SER A 303 -10.86 15.62 14.23
N GLU A 304 -10.32 14.60 13.56
CA GLU A 304 -9.13 14.77 12.70
C GLU A 304 -9.31 15.87 11.66
N VAL A 305 -8.22 16.61 11.39
CA VAL A 305 -8.16 17.56 10.28
C VAL A 305 -8.24 16.75 9.00
N GLU A 306 -9.16 17.10 8.11
CA GLU A 306 -9.26 16.50 6.77
C GLU A 306 -7.91 16.65 6.03
N TRP A 307 -7.71 15.94 4.91
CA TRP A 307 -6.59 16.27 4.02
C TRP A 307 -6.79 17.70 3.52
N GLY A 308 -6.06 18.66 4.08
CA GLY A 308 -6.23 20.05 3.72
C GLY A 308 -5.74 20.97 4.82
N PHE A 309 -4.96 21.94 4.37
CA PHE A 309 -4.38 23.07 5.09
C PHE A 309 -5.41 23.86 5.89
#